data_AF-A0A0N4VRJ7-F1
#
_entry.id   AF-A0A0N4VRJ7-F1
#
_cell.length_a   1.000
_cell.length_b   1.000
_cell.length_c   1.000
_cell.angle_alpha   90.00
_cell.angle_beta   90.00
_cell.angle_gamma   90.00
#
_symmetry.space_group_name_H-M   'P 1'
#
loop_
_entity.id
_entity.type
_entity.pdbx_description
1 polymer ?
#
loop_
_entity_poly.entity_id
_entity_poly.type
_entity_poly.pdbx_seq_one_letter_code
_entity_poly.pdbx_strand_id
1 'polypeptide(L)'
;MHYHAVAHAVKVSDFTIVPKELKYVTTMGTERMAFLDAKVINDIYCPHICAGRHLNCQAGGYPDPNNCNVCRCPEGLGGYDCSQLQPSIFKVVGVEINERPGVFERTSLFHHNKHRCG
;
A
#
# COMPACT_ATOMS: atom_id res chain seq x y z
N MET A 1 10.13 2.96 -3.37
CA MET A 1 11.53 2.54 -3.62
C MET A 1 12.50 3.70 -3.39
N HIS A 2 12.82 4.02 -2.14
CA HIS A 2 13.68 5.16 -1.80
C HIS A 2 14.86 4.70 -0.93
N TYR A 3 16.03 5.31 -1.06
CA TYR A 3 17.18 5.07 -0.18
C TYR A 3 16.98 5.68 1.22
N HIS A 4 17.65 5.14 2.23
CA HIS A 4 17.71 5.76 3.56
C HIS A 4 18.58 7.02 3.53
N ALA A 5 18.34 7.95 4.46
CA ALA A 5 19.09 9.22 4.54
C ALA A 5 20.61 9.05 4.79
N VAL A 6 21.04 7.90 5.29
CA VAL A 6 22.45 7.56 5.60
C VAL A 6 23.04 6.55 4.61
N ALA A 7 22.38 6.32 3.48
CA ALA A 7 22.82 5.34 2.49
C ALA A 7 24.26 5.65 2.03
N HIS A 8 25.13 4.65 2.09
CA HIS A 8 26.56 4.75 1.75
C HIS A 8 27.37 5.79 2.55
N ALA A 9 26.88 6.21 3.73
CA ALA A 9 27.66 7.06 4.63
C ALA A 9 28.84 6.29 5.24
N VAL A 10 29.99 6.94 5.41
CA VAL A 10 31.16 6.37 6.11
C VAL A 10 30.86 6.19 7.60
N LYS A 11 30.06 7.09 8.18
CA LYS A 11 29.57 7.02 9.56
C LYS A 11 28.05 7.07 9.55
N VAL A 12 27.41 6.26 10.38
CA VAL A 12 25.94 6.21 10.53
C VAL A 12 25.32 7.52 11.03
N SER A 13 26.13 8.43 11.58
CA SER A 13 25.72 9.77 12.00
C SER A 13 25.55 10.74 10.84
N ASP A 14 26.09 10.43 9.66
CA ASP A 14 26.24 11.38 8.58
C ASP A 14 25.16 11.14 7.53
N PHE A 15 24.31 12.16 7.31
CA PHE A 15 23.31 12.10 6.24
C PHE A 15 23.96 12.37 4.89
N THR A 16 23.79 11.44 3.95
CA THR A 16 24.22 11.59 2.55
C THR A 16 23.11 12.13 1.67
N ILE A 17 21.85 11.89 2.06
CA ILE A 17 20.65 12.35 1.36
C ILE A 17 19.76 13.07 2.37
N VAL A 18 19.55 14.36 2.16
CA VAL A 18 18.73 15.19 3.06
C VAL A 18 17.48 15.67 2.31
N PRO A 19 16.27 15.29 2.74
CA PRO A 19 15.04 15.83 2.16
C PRO A 19 14.93 17.33 2.45
N LYS A 20 14.25 18.05 1.56
CA LYS A 20 13.98 19.48 1.73
C LYS A 20 13.27 19.79 3.05
N GLU A 21 12.36 18.91 3.47
CA GLU A 21 11.69 18.98 4.77
C GLU A 21 12.21 17.88 5.69
N LEU A 22 12.85 18.28 6.79
CA LEU A 22 13.57 17.37 7.70
C LEU A 22 12.67 16.32 8.38
N LYS A 23 11.35 16.57 8.47
CA LYS A 23 10.40 15.60 9.03
C LYS A 23 10.30 14.28 8.23
N TYR A 24 10.78 14.26 6.98
CA TYR A 24 10.77 13.07 6.13
C TYR A 24 12.06 12.25 6.17
N VAL A 25 13.07 12.68 6.93
CA VAL A 25 14.38 11.98 7.03
C VAL A 25 14.20 10.51 7.42
N THR A 26 13.29 10.23 8.36
CA THR A 26 13.03 8.89 8.88
C THR A 26 12.01 8.08 8.07
N THR A 27 11.26 8.74 7.18
CA THR A 27 10.26 8.07 6.32
C THR A 27 10.86 7.61 4.99
N MET A 28 12.05 8.09 4.64
CA MET A 28 12.80 7.65 3.46
C MET A 28 13.56 6.36 3.77
N GLY A 29 13.68 5.45 2.81
CA GLY A 29 14.41 4.20 3.04
C GLY A 29 13.58 3.08 3.68
N THR A 30 12.26 3.19 3.74
CA THR A 30 11.41 2.13 4.31
C THR A 30 11.51 0.86 3.48
N GLU A 31 11.70 -0.28 4.14
CA GLU A 31 11.75 -1.59 3.47
C GLU A 31 10.36 -2.13 3.08
N ARG A 32 9.29 -1.49 3.56
CA ARG A 32 7.93 -1.81 3.16
C ARG A 32 7.61 -1.16 1.81
N MET A 33 6.89 -1.91 0.96
CA MET A 33 6.35 -1.39 -0.28
C MET A 33 5.42 -0.20 0.02
N ALA A 34 5.72 0.96 -0.55
CA ALA A 34 4.86 2.11 -0.38
C ALA A 34 3.59 1.94 -1.22
N PHE A 35 2.49 2.56 -0.80
CA PHE A 35 1.22 2.53 -1.54
C PHE A 35 1.38 2.93 -3.01
N LEU A 36 2.19 3.96 -3.28
CA LEU A 36 2.44 4.44 -4.64
C LEU A 36 3.29 3.47 -5.46
N ASP A 37 4.20 2.73 -4.83
CA ASP A 37 4.96 1.68 -5.52
C ASP A 37 4.00 0.57 -6.00
N ALA A 38 3.10 0.12 -5.11
CA ALA A 38 2.08 -0.89 -5.44
C ALA A 38 1.15 -0.41 -6.57
N LYS A 39 0.72 0.86 -6.53
CA LYS A 39 -0.08 1.48 -7.59
C LYS A 39 0.62 1.41 -8.95
N VAL A 40 1.87 1.86 -9.02
CA VAL A 40 2.65 1.84 -10.28
C VAL A 40 2.82 0.42 -10.81
N ILE A 41 3.11 -0.55 -9.93
CA ILE A 41 3.22 -1.96 -10.32
C ILE A 41 1.88 -2.46 -10.89
N ASN A 42 0.77 -2.19 -10.22
CA ASN A 42 -0.55 -2.59 -10.68
C ASN A 42 -0.94 -1.89 -12.00
N ASP A 43 -0.61 -0.62 -12.18
CA ASP A 43 -0.90 0.12 -13.42
C ASP A 43 -0.16 -0.51 -14.63
N ILE A 44 1.08 -0.99 -14.42
CA ILE A 44 1.90 -1.60 -15.49
C ILE A 44 1.47 -3.05 -15.77
N TYR A 45 1.30 -3.87 -14.74
CA TYR A 45 1.09 -5.31 -14.89
C TYR A 45 -0.39 -5.72 -14.90
N CYS A 46 -1.31 -4.84 -14.52
CA CYS A 46 -2.74 -5.11 -14.41
C CYS A 46 -3.65 -4.11 -15.17
N PRO A 47 -3.25 -3.55 -16.33
CA PRO A 47 -3.91 -2.39 -16.94
C PRO A 47 -5.35 -2.66 -17.39
N HIS A 48 -5.71 -3.91 -17.67
CA HIS A 48 -7.02 -4.25 -18.24
C HIS A 48 -7.99 -4.91 -17.26
N ILE A 49 -7.58 -5.12 -16.01
CA ILE A 49 -8.39 -5.90 -15.06
C ILE A 49 -9.71 -5.20 -14.74
N CYS A 50 -9.68 -3.87 -14.63
CA CYS A 50 -10.86 -3.06 -14.40
C CYS A 50 -11.28 -2.26 -15.64
N ALA A 51 -10.86 -2.67 -16.85
CA ALA A 51 -11.25 -2.00 -18.08
C ALA A 51 -12.77 -1.97 -18.24
N GLY A 52 -13.33 -0.78 -18.52
CA GLY A 52 -14.78 -0.55 -18.67
C GLY A 52 -15.53 -0.25 -17.36
N ARG A 53 -14.87 -0.29 -16.20
CA ARG A 53 -15.42 0.26 -14.95
C ARG A 53 -14.83 1.62 -14.66
N HIS A 54 -15.71 2.60 -14.49
CA HIS A 54 -15.35 3.96 -14.11
C HIS A 54 -15.66 4.15 -12.63
N LEU A 55 -14.71 3.78 -11.78
CA LEU A 55 -14.75 4.08 -10.36
C LEU A 55 -13.83 5.28 -10.07
N ASN A 56 -14.40 6.36 -9.55
CA ASN A 56 -13.66 7.58 -9.24
C ASN A 56 -13.05 7.49 -7.84
N CYS A 57 -11.80 7.07 -7.74
CA CYS A 57 -11.07 7.04 -6.48
C CYS A 57 -10.52 8.42 -6.10
N GLN A 58 -10.76 8.84 -4.87
CA GLN A 58 -10.28 10.09 -4.27
C GLN A 58 -8.88 9.92 -3.66
N ALA A 59 -8.25 11.04 -3.32
CA ALA A 59 -7.00 11.11 -2.55
C ALA A 59 -5.84 10.25 -3.11
N GLY A 60 -5.81 10.04 -4.43
CA GLY A 60 -4.77 9.26 -5.10
C GLY A 60 -4.99 7.74 -5.08
N GLY A 61 -6.13 7.27 -4.59
CA GLY A 61 -6.55 5.86 -4.68
C GLY A 61 -6.62 5.33 -6.12
N TYR A 62 -6.76 4.02 -6.26
CA TYR A 62 -6.92 3.35 -7.56
C TYR A 62 -7.90 2.17 -7.43
N PRO A 63 -8.59 1.76 -8.51
CA PRO A 63 -9.51 0.61 -8.46
C PRO A 63 -8.77 -0.65 -8.02
N ASP A 64 -9.33 -1.42 -7.07
CA ASP A 64 -8.70 -2.66 -6.64
C ASP A 64 -8.77 -3.69 -7.79
N PRO A 65 -7.62 -4.21 -8.26
CA PRO A 65 -7.61 -5.22 -9.32
C PRO A 65 -8.36 -6.51 -8.94
N ASN A 66 -8.50 -6.82 -7.65
CA ASN A 66 -9.26 -7.98 -7.19
C ASN A 66 -10.76 -7.69 -7.08
N ASN A 67 -11.15 -6.41 -6.96
CA ASN A 67 -12.55 -5.98 -6.91
C ASN A 67 -12.70 -4.56 -7.47
N CYS A 68 -12.99 -4.48 -8.77
CA CYS A 68 -13.10 -3.21 -9.49
C CYS A 68 -14.26 -2.28 -9.07
N ASN A 69 -15.07 -2.67 -8.08
CA ASN A 69 -16.14 -1.83 -7.53
C ASN A 69 -15.72 -1.11 -6.24
N VAL A 70 -14.48 -1.33 -5.75
CA VAL A 70 -13.92 -0.67 -4.58
C VAL A 70 -12.53 -0.12 -4.91
N CYS A 71 -12.16 1.01 -4.31
CA CYS A 71 -10.82 1.58 -4.43
C CYS A 71 -9.89 1.00 -3.37
N ARG A 72 -8.62 0.79 -3.75
CA ARG A 72 -7.52 0.72 -2.79
C ARG A 72 -7.13 2.12 -2.36
N CYS A 73 -7.10 2.31 -1.05
CA CYS A 73 -6.88 3.60 -0.43
C CYS A 73 -5.49 3.70 0.24
N PRO A 74 -4.88 4.89 0.24
CA PRO A 74 -3.74 5.18 1.08
C PRO A 74 -4.06 4.91 2.56
N GLU A 75 -3.02 4.68 3.36
CA GLU A 75 -3.16 4.45 4.79
C GLU A 75 -3.92 5.60 5.47
N GLY A 76 -4.89 5.26 6.34
CA GLY A 76 -5.74 6.23 7.03
C GLY A 76 -7.01 6.65 6.26
N LEU A 77 -7.17 6.25 5.00
CA LEU A 77 -8.38 6.48 4.20
C LEU A 77 -9.14 5.18 3.90
N GLY A 78 -10.44 5.29 3.70
CA GLY A 78 -11.33 4.16 3.48
C GLY A 78 -12.63 4.56 2.77
N GLY A 79 -13.59 3.64 2.77
CA GLY A 79 -14.79 3.74 1.96
C GLY A 79 -14.57 3.21 0.53
N TYR A 80 -15.63 3.22 -0.28
CA TYR A 80 -15.58 2.65 -1.63
C TYR A 80 -14.73 3.46 -2.61
N ASP A 81 -14.59 4.76 -2.34
CA ASP A 81 -13.90 5.75 -3.18
C ASP A 81 -12.74 6.45 -2.45
N CYS A 82 -12.36 6.01 -1.25
CA CYS A 82 -11.32 6.66 -0.42
C CYS A 82 -11.68 8.08 0.06
N SER A 83 -12.96 8.47 0.05
CA SER A 83 -13.42 9.77 0.57
C SER A 83 -13.54 9.83 2.09
N GLN A 84 -13.56 8.67 2.76
CA GLN A 84 -13.82 8.56 4.19
C GLN A 84 -12.52 8.29 4.95
N LEU A 85 -12.49 8.68 6.22
CA LEU A 85 -11.42 8.25 7.11
C LEU A 85 -11.59 6.76 7.39
N GLN A 86 -10.49 6.02 7.37
CA GLN A 86 -10.51 4.63 7.77
C GLN A 86 -10.91 4.56 9.25
N PRO A 87 -11.87 3.70 9.64
CA PRO A 87 -12.26 3.60 11.04
C PRO A 87 -11.03 3.26 11.88
N SER A 88 -10.88 3.95 13.01
CA SER A 88 -9.80 3.67 13.94
C SER A 88 -10.00 2.26 14.51
N ILE A 89 -9.31 1.28 13.94
CA ILE A 89 -9.18 -0.01 14.61
C ILE A 89 -8.33 0.28 15.83
N PHE A 90 -8.96 0.35 17.01
CA PHE A 90 -8.24 0.25 18.27
C PHE A 90 -7.63 -1.15 18.30
N LYS A 91 -6.43 -1.29 17.73
CA LYS A 91 -5.58 -2.45 17.97
C LYS A 91 -5.16 -2.34 19.42
N VAL A 92 -5.98 -2.87 20.32
CA VAL A 92 -5.55 -3.23 21.67
C VAL A 92 -4.32 -4.10 21.45
N VAL A 93 -3.14 -3.61 21.81
CA VAL A 93 -1.94 -4.45 21.86
C VAL A 93 -2.25 -5.54 22.89
N GLY A 94 -2.65 -6.72 22.40
CA GLY A 94 -2.99 -7.88 23.21
C GLY A 94 -4.40 -8.46 23.07
N VAL A 95 -5.30 -7.94 22.21
CA VAL A 95 -6.60 -8.60 21.96
C VAL A 95 -6.93 -8.63 20.46
N GLU A 96 -7.02 -9.83 19.89
CA GLU A 96 -7.73 -10.06 18.62
C GLU A 96 -9.22 -9.87 18.87
N ILE A 97 -9.73 -8.65 18.66
CA ILE A 97 -11.17 -8.46 18.48
C ILE A 97 -11.51 -8.98 17.08
N ASN A 98 -12.10 -10.17 17.05
CA ASN A 98 -12.62 -10.82 15.85
C ASN A 98 -13.78 -10.00 15.26
N GLU A 99 -13.47 -9.02 14.43
CA GLU A 99 -14.41 -8.56 13.41
C GLU A 99 -14.22 -9.45 12.18
N ARG A 100 -14.91 -10.60 12.23
CA ARG A 100 -15.06 -11.61 11.17
C ARG A 100 -14.01 -11.56 10.05
N PRO A 101 -12.91 -12.31 10.17
CA PRO A 101 -12.12 -12.65 9.00
C PRO A 101 -12.97 -13.56 8.11
N GLY A 102 -13.41 -13.04 6.97
CA GLY A 102 -13.68 -13.89 5.81
C GLY A 102 -12.44 -14.76 5.61
N VAL A 103 -12.65 -16.06 5.64
CA VAL A 103 -11.66 -17.13 5.56
C VAL A 103 -10.60 -16.78 4.51
N PHE A 104 -9.41 -16.39 4.96
CA PHE A 104 -8.22 -16.43 4.11
C PHE A 104 -7.52 -17.75 4.40
N GLU A 105 -8.08 -18.82 3.82
CA GLU A 105 -7.41 -20.11 3.78
C GLU A 105 -6.04 -19.92 3.13
N ARG A 106 -4.99 -20.12 3.93
CA ARG A 106 -3.65 -20.40 3.41
C ARG A 106 -3.67 -21.81 2.83
N THR A 107 -4.25 -21.95 1.64
CA THR A 107 -3.90 -23.07 0.77
C THR A 107 -2.73 -22.62 -0.10
N SER A 108 -1.54 -23.01 0.35
CA SER A 108 -0.35 -23.09 -0.46
C SER A 108 -0.60 -24.07 -1.61
N LEU A 109 -1.15 -23.58 -2.72
CA LEU A 109 -1.13 -24.25 -4.00
C LEU A 109 -0.38 -23.34 -4.97
N PHE A 110 0.91 -23.67 -5.14
CA PHE A 110 1.67 -23.26 -6.30
C PHE A 110 0.88 -23.67 -7.54
N HIS A 111 0.26 -22.70 -8.21
CA HIS A 111 -0.31 -22.84 -9.53
C HIS A 111 0.23 -21.72 -10.42
N HIS A 112 0.93 -22.18 -11.44
CA HIS A 112 1.50 -21.48 -12.60
C HIS A 112 0.96 -20.07 -12.91
N ASN A 113 1.91 -19.12 -12.98
CA ASN A 113 1.95 -17.97 -13.89
C ASN A 113 0.60 -17.34 -14.31
N LYS A 114 -0.07 -16.68 -13.37
CA LYS A 114 -0.79 -15.44 -13.66
C LYS A 114 -0.27 -14.38 -12.70
N HIS A 115 0.17 -13.23 -13.23
CA HIS A 115 0.59 -12.09 -12.42
C HIS A 115 -0.53 -11.78 -11.41
N ARG A 116 -0.25 -12.00 -10.12
CA ARG A 116 -1.22 -11.76 -9.05
C ARG A 116 -1.23 -10.25 -8.80
N CYS A 117 -2.33 -9.60 -9.14
CA CYS A 117 -2.53 -8.18 -8.95
C CYS A 117 -3.03 -7.93 -7.52
N GLY A 118 -2.38 -7.04 -6.78
CA GLY A 118 -2.62 -6.87 -5.36
C GLY A 118 -1.67 -5.87 -4.74
#